data_AF-A0A7J9I614-F1
#
_entry.id   AF-A0A7J9I614-F1
#
_cell.length_a   1.000
_cell.length_b   1.000
_cell.length_c   1.000
_cell.angle_alpha   90.00
_cell.angle_beta   90.00
_cell.angle_gamma   90.00
#
_symmetry.space_group_name_H-M   'P 1'
#
loop_
_entity.id
_entity.type
_entity.pdbx_description
1 polymer ?
#
loop_
_entity_poly.entity_id
_entity_poly.type
_entity_poly.pdbx_seq_one_letter_code
_entity_poly.pdbx_strand_id
1 'polypeptide(L)'
;MDAKQSGEAWIREILDGHKSYCKINFRMSKIVFTSLSRVLETRYNLQNLRHISSREMLGIFLYILSTGTKVSQCRERFQRCN
;
A
#
# COMPACT_ATOMS: atom_id res chain seq x y z
N MET A 1 -16.96 12.93 -7.64
CA MET A 1 -17.27 12.73 -6.21
C MET A 1 -16.36 11.62 -5.72
N ASP A 2 -15.12 11.97 -5.40
CA ASP A 2 -14.10 11.01 -4.99
C ASP A 2 -14.39 10.57 -3.56
N ALA A 3 -15.12 9.45 -3.41
CA ALA A 3 -15.26 8.82 -2.11
C ALA A 3 -13.85 8.53 -1.58
N LYS A 4 -13.52 9.15 -0.45
CA LYS A 4 -12.21 9.05 0.19
C LYS A 4 -11.93 7.58 0.53
N GLN A 5 -11.12 6.91 -0.28
CA GLN A 5 -10.85 5.49 -0.11
C GLN A 5 -9.83 5.31 1.02
N SER A 6 -10.14 4.44 1.99
CA SER A 6 -9.15 4.02 3.00
C SER A 6 -7.95 3.36 2.32
N GLY A 7 -6.73 3.61 2.79
CA GLY A 7 -5.53 2.96 2.25
C GLY A 7 -5.64 1.44 2.27
N GLU A 8 -6.23 0.83 3.31
CA GLU A 8 -6.48 -0.61 3.35
C GLU A 8 -7.43 -1.09 2.23
N ALA A 9 -8.46 -0.31 1.89
CA ALA A 9 -9.37 -0.66 0.79
C ALA A 9 -8.67 -0.54 -0.57
N TRP A 10 -7.82 0.47 -0.74
CA TRP A 10 -7.00 0.66 -1.93
C TRP A 10 -5.95 -0.45 -2.11
N ILE A 11 -5.32 -0.89 -1.01
CA ILE A 11 -4.39 -2.02 -1.04
C ILE A 11 -5.11 -3.29 -1.48
N ARG A 12 -6.30 -3.57 -0.94
CA ARG A 12 -7.12 -4.70 -1.38
C ARG A 12 -7.48 -4.60 -2.86
N GLU A 13 -7.84 -3.42 -3.35
CA GLU A 13 -8.10 -3.21 -4.79
C GLU A 13 -6.88 -3.57 -5.65
N ILE A 14 -5.67 -3.17 -5.25
CA ILE A 14 -4.46 -3.47 -6.01
C ILE A 14 -4.08 -4.95 -5.94
N LEU A 15 -4.22 -5.57 -4.77
CA LEU A 15 -3.84 -6.95 -4.57
C LEU A 15 -4.85 -7.91 -5.18
N ASP A 16 -6.15 -7.64 -5.05
CA ASP A 16 -7.21 -8.55 -5.46
C ASP A 16 -7.84 -8.17 -6.81
N GLY A 17 -7.52 -6.99 -7.33
CA GLY A 17 -7.89 -6.56 -8.68
C GLY A 17 -7.04 -7.19 -9.77
N HIS A 18 -6.90 -6.45 -10.88
CA HIS A 18 -6.23 -6.98 -12.06
C HIS A 18 -4.75 -7.27 -11.80
N LYS A 19 -4.22 -8.37 -12.37
CA LYS A 19 -2.84 -8.84 -12.15
C LYS A 19 -1.76 -7.78 -12.48
N SER A 20 -2.07 -6.81 -13.35
CA SER A 20 -1.17 -5.71 -13.69
C SER A 20 -1.12 -4.60 -12.64
N TYR A 21 -2.11 -4.49 -11.74
CA TYR A 21 -2.20 -3.37 -10.80
C TYR A 21 -1.02 -3.32 -9.85
N CYS A 22 -0.59 -4.47 -9.31
CA CYS A 22 0.64 -4.55 -8.51
C CYS A 22 1.87 -4.08 -9.31
N LYS A 23 1.99 -4.49 -10.58
CA LYS A 23 3.14 -4.11 -11.42
C LYS A 23 3.14 -2.60 -11.72
N ILE A 24 1.98 -2.02 -11.95
CA ILE A 24 1.82 -0.60 -12.26
C ILE A 24 2.11 0.24 -11.00
N ASN A 25 1.50 -0.10 -9.87
CA ASN A 25 1.55 0.71 -8.66
C ASN A 25 2.77 0.45 -7.78
N PHE A 26 3.31 -0.77 -7.77
CA PHE A 26 4.42 -1.18 -6.87
C PHE A 26 5.68 -1.61 -7.62
N ARG A 27 5.68 -1.59 -8.96
CA ARG A 27 6.77 -2.10 -9.82
C ARG A 27 7.18 -3.54 -9.55
N MET A 28 6.27 -4.34 -8.98
CA MET A 28 6.49 -5.75 -8.67
C MET A 28 5.21 -6.58 -8.83
N SER A 29 5.33 -7.90 -8.89
CA SER A 29 4.16 -8.78 -8.93
C SER A 29 3.51 -8.91 -7.54
N LYS A 30 2.23 -9.33 -7.50
CA LYS A 30 1.51 -9.65 -6.24
C LYS A 30 2.32 -10.62 -5.38
N ILE A 31 2.89 -11.65 -6.00
CA ILE A 31 3.66 -12.69 -5.29
C ILE A 31 4.88 -12.07 -4.61
N VAL A 32 5.65 -11.24 -5.32
CA VAL A 32 6.83 -10.57 -4.75
C VAL A 32 6.43 -9.62 -3.62
N PHE A 33 5.34 -8.86 -3.79
CA PHE A 33 4.81 -8.00 -2.73
C PHE A 33 4.44 -8.79 -1.47
N THR A 34 3.69 -9.89 -1.61
CA THR A 34 3.28 -10.73 -0.48
C THR A 34 4.48 -11.37 0.21
N SER A 35 5.47 -11.85 -0.55
CA SER A 35 6.71 -12.40 0.00
C SER A 35 7.50 -11.34 0.78
N LEU A 36 7.64 -10.13 0.22
CA LEU A 36 8.31 -9.02 0.89
C LEU A 36 7.59 -8.64 2.19
N SER A 37 6.26 -8.47 2.17
CA SER A 37 5.46 -8.18 3.37
C SER A 37 5.69 -9.22 4.45
N ARG A 38 5.65 -10.51 4.08
CA ARG A 38 5.89 -11.61 5.02
C ARG A 38 7.30 -11.57 5.61
N VAL A 39 8.32 -11.29 4.81
CA VAL A 39 9.70 -11.16 5.30
C VAL A 39 9.82 -10.00 6.28
N LEU A 40 9.24 -8.85 5.96
CA LEU A 40 9.27 -7.67 6.84
C LEU A 40 8.54 -7.92 8.17
N GLU A 41 7.37 -8.56 8.14
CA GLU A 41 6.63 -8.93 9.34
C GLU A 41 7.39 -9.95 10.20
N THR A 42 7.94 -11.01 9.59
CA THR A 42 8.50 -12.15 10.32
C THR A 42 9.97 -11.97 10.72
N ARG A 43 10.77 -11.24 9.95
CA ARG A 43 12.22 -11.09 10.17
C ARG A 43 12.61 -9.74 10.72
N TYR A 44 11.82 -8.70 10.43
CA TYR A 44 12.12 -7.32 10.80
C TYR A 44 11.09 -6.72 11.75
N ASN A 45 10.13 -7.53 12.23
CA ASN A 45 9.09 -7.12 13.17
C ASN A 45 8.29 -5.90 12.68
N LEU A 46 7.97 -5.84 11.39
CA LEU A 46 7.05 -4.83 10.87
C LEU A 46 5.63 -5.13 11.40
N GLN A 47 5.16 -4.32 12.34
CA GLN A 47 3.88 -4.51 13.01
C GLN A 47 2.81 -3.56 12.46
N ASN A 48 1.55 -3.94 12.65
CA ASN A 48 0.43 -3.04 12.44
C ASN A 48 0.51 -1.88 13.44
N LEU A 49 0.20 -0.67 12.99
CA LEU A 49 -0.08 0.47 13.86
C LEU A 49 -1.57 0.47 14.24
N ARG A 50 -1.98 1.29 15.23
CA ARG A 50 -3.36 1.38 15.76
C ARG A 50 -4.45 1.37 14.68
N HIS A 51 -4.20 1.99 13.54
CA HIS A 51 -5.17 2.07 12.44
C HIS A 51 -4.59 1.69 11.07
N ILE A 52 -3.31 1.33 10.95
CA ILE A 52 -2.66 1.13 9.65
C ILE A 52 -2.00 -0.24 9.63
N SER A 53 -2.36 -1.08 8.66
CA SER A 53 -1.77 -2.42 8.52
C SER A 53 -0.32 -2.32 8.00
N SER A 54 0.50 -3.33 8.32
CA SER A 54 1.85 -3.50 7.76
C SER A 54 1.85 -3.45 6.23
N ARG A 55 0.84 -4.09 5.61
CA ARG A 55 0.64 -4.11 4.15
C ARG A 55 0.26 -2.74 3.61
N GLU A 56 -0.58 -1.99 4.32
CA GLU A 56 -0.93 -0.62 3.96
C GLU A 56 0.29 0.30 3.99
N MET A 57 1.09 0.24 5.06
CA MET A 57 2.35 1.00 5.12
C MET A 57 3.29 0.64 3.97
N LEU A 58 3.52 -0.66 3.75
CA LEU A 58 4.41 -1.13 2.69
C LEU A 58 3.91 -0.72 1.30
N GLY A 59 2.63 -0.89 1.02
CA GLY A 59 2.07 -0.55 -0.29
C GLY A 59 2.07 0.95 -0.58
N ILE A 60 1.77 1.79 0.42
CA ILE A 60 1.88 3.25 0.27
C ILE A 60 3.34 3.66 0.04
N PHE A 61 4.28 3.09 0.79
CA PHE A 61 5.71 3.33 0.61
C PHE A 61 6.18 2.96 -0.81
N LEU A 62 5.84 1.76 -1.27
CA LEU A 62 6.21 1.30 -2.62
C LEU A 62 5.56 2.14 -3.70
N TYR A 63 4.32 2.59 -3.51
CA TYR A 63 3.64 3.47 -4.45
C TYR A 63 4.37 4.80 -4.61
N ILE A 64 4.73 5.46 -3.51
CA ILE A 64 5.53 6.70 -3.52
C ILE A 64 6.82 6.51 -4.32
N LEU A 65 7.55 5.41 -4.06
CA LEU A 65 8.78 5.10 -4.80
C LEU A 65 8.54 4.82 -6.29
N SER A 66 7.43 4.17 -6.62
CA SER A 66 7.12 3.68 -7.97
C SER A 66 6.63 4.76 -8.92
N THR A 67 5.98 5.80 -8.39
CA THR A 67 5.34 6.88 -9.14
C THR A 67 6.04 8.23 -8.98
N GLY A 68 6.95 8.36 -8.01
CA GLY A 68 7.53 9.66 -7.64
C GLY A 68 6.51 10.61 -7.00
N THR A 69 5.36 10.08 -6.56
CA THR A 69 4.29 10.86 -5.94
C THR A 69 4.76 11.47 -4.62
N LYS A 70 4.42 12.75 -4.40
CA LYS A 70 4.76 13.42 -3.14
C LYS A 70 3.93 12.86 -1.98
N VAL A 71 4.52 12.78 -0.79
CA VAL A 71 3.84 12.35 0.44
C VAL A 71 2.56 13.16 0.71
N SER A 72 2.54 14.44 0.34
CA SER A 72 1.34 15.29 0.45
C SER A 72 0.16 14.79 -0.39
N GLN A 73 0.41 14.30 -1.60
CA GLN A 73 -0.63 13.74 -2.48
C GLN A 73 -1.12 12.39 -1.95
N CYS A 74 -0.23 11.57 -1.40
CA CYS A 74 -0.64 10.35 -0.70
C CYS A 74 -1.49 10.67 0.54
N ARG A 75 -1.13 11.72 1.29
CA ARG A 75 -1.94 12.21 2.41
C ARG A 75 -3.32 12.61 1.90
N GLU A 76 -3.44 13.44 0.88
CA GLU A 76 -4.74 13.84 0.32
C GLU A 76 -5.60 12.63 -0.10
N ARG A 77 -4.98 11.65 -0.79
CA ARG A 77 -5.65 10.42 -1.24
C ARG A 77 -6.13 9.53 -0.10
N PHE A 78 -5.32 9.36 0.95
CA PHE A 78 -5.56 8.40 2.03
C PHE A 78 -5.92 9.04 3.39
N GLN A 79 -6.14 10.35 3.44
CA GLN A 79 -6.41 11.06 4.70
C GLN A 79 -7.72 10.56 5.29
N ARG A 80 -7.63 9.83 6.39
CA ARG A 80 -8.80 9.53 7.21
C ARG A 80 -9.12 10.82 7.97
N CYS A 81 -10.35 11.32 7.85
CA CYS A 81 -10.78 12.45 8.68
C CYS A 81 -10.60 12.06 10.16
N ASN A 82 -10.10 13.02 10.95
CA ASN A 82 -9.85 12.88 12.40
C ASN A 82 -11.07 12.32 13.13
#